data_AF-A0AAU4SRF2-F1
#
_entry.id   AF-A0AAU4SRF2-F1
#
_cell.length_a   1.000
_cell.length_b   1.000
_cell.length_c   1.000
_cell.angle_alpha   90.00
_cell.angle_beta   90.00
_cell.angle_gamma   90.00
#
_symmetry.space_group_name_H-M   'P 1'
#
loop_
_entity.id
_entity.type
_entity.pdbx_description
1 polymer ?
#
loop_
_entity_poly.entity_id
_entity_poly.type
_entity_poly.pdbx_seq_one_letter_code
_entity_poly.pdbx_strand_id
1 'polypeptide(L)'
;MTTPGQQQPGASFWIDTEATTLREADHLLQSLTAELALPEGVFGCTHLVRGERPRVVLSFTGASEEARRGLSAKGYEVTVGVPDAAGRAVVYPGVAGLTGAVTVAELVAGSAIDRVAVLGGSGEPAPEQRIVTRDHVRPEWRDGELVLTAMPAAGGVLVPFEVPDPTPCCADH
;
A
#
# COMPACT_ATOMS: atom_id res chain seq x y z
N MET A 1 -7.35 33.71 4.95
CA MET A 1 -8.08 32.48 4.57
C MET A 1 -7.04 31.58 3.94
N THR A 2 -6.57 30.58 4.70
CA THR A 2 -5.44 29.73 4.36
C THR A 2 -5.92 28.63 3.40
N THR A 3 -5.36 28.60 2.19
CA THR A 3 -5.55 27.52 1.21
C THR A 3 -5.11 26.19 1.83
N PRO A 4 -5.88 25.09 1.73
CA PRO A 4 -5.42 23.76 2.14
C PRO A 4 -4.22 23.36 1.28
N GLY A 5 -3.22 22.74 1.90
CA GLY A 5 -1.93 22.45 1.32
C GLY A 5 -2.01 21.75 -0.03
N GLN A 6 -1.53 22.43 -1.08
CA GLN A 6 -0.98 21.74 -2.24
C GLN A 6 0.23 20.95 -1.74
N GLN A 7 0.03 19.65 -1.55
CA GLN A 7 1.09 18.66 -1.40
C GLN A 7 2.07 18.92 -2.54
N GLN A 8 3.27 19.44 -2.24
CA GLN A 8 4.34 19.41 -3.23
C GLN A 8 4.52 17.94 -3.61
N PRO A 9 4.53 17.56 -4.90
CA PRO A 9 4.79 16.18 -5.27
C PRO A 9 6.19 15.85 -4.77
N GLY A 10 6.27 15.14 -3.65
CA GLY A 10 7.52 14.67 -3.12
C GLY A 10 8.23 13.84 -4.18
N ALA A 11 9.56 13.90 -4.21
CA ALA A 11 10.33 13.12 -5.15
C ALA A 11 9.88 11.65 -5.07
N SER A 12 9.54 11.10 -6.23
CA SER A 12 9.18 9.69 -6.35
C SER A 12 10.36 8.96 -6.97
N PHE A 13 10.67 7.78 -6.46
CA PHE A 13 11.68 6.90 -7.04
C PHE A 13 11.30 5.44 -6.79
N TRP A 14 11.92 4.54 -7.54
CA TRP A 14 11.71 3.11 -7.39
C TRP A 14 13.01 2.33 -7.53
N ILE A 15 12.99 1.12 -6.97
CA ILE A 15 14.11 0.18 -6.98
C ILE A 15 13.63 -1.17 -7.48
N ASP A 16 14.49 -1.86 -8.23
CA ASP A 16 14.30 -3.28 -8.52
C ASP A 16 14.66 -4.11 -7.28
N THR A 17 14.07 -5.30 -7.17
CA THR A 17 14.34 -6.21 -6.07
C THR A 17 14.46 -7.64 -6.56
N GLU A 18 15.19 -8.45 -5.79
CA GLU A 18 15.26 -9.90 -6.00
C GLU A 18 14.06 -10.64 -5.37
N ALA A 19 13.05 -9.93 -4.88
CA ALA A 19 11.88 -10.54 -4.26
C ALA A 19 11.09 -11.35 -5.28
N THR A 20 10.84 -12.61 -4.95
CA THR A 20 10.13 -13.55 -5.83
C THR A 20 8.64 -13.61 -5.51
N THR A 21 8.25 -13.09 -4.35
CA THR A 21 6.86 -13.02 -3.89
C THR A 21 6.49 -11.61 -3.41
N LEU A 22 5.20 -11.28 -3.45
CA LEU A 22 4.69 -10.02 -2.88
C LEU A 22 4.95 -9.92 -1.38
N ARG A 23 4.89 -11.04 -0.65
CA ARG A 23 5.19 -11.09 0.77
C ARG A 23 6.64 -10.71 1.08
N GLU A 24 7.59 -11.28 0.34
CA GLU A 24 9.01 -10.93 0.47
C GLU A 24 9.22 -9.43 0.18
N ALA A 25 8.57 -8.91 -0.86
CA ALA A 25 8.64 -7.50 -1.23
C ALA A 25 8.04 -6.58 -0.13
N ASP A 26 6.90 -6.94 0.46
CA ASP A 26 6.26 -6.20 1.56
C ASP A 26 7.17 -6.14 2.79
N HIS A 27 7.74 -7.28 3.19
CA HIS A 27 8.67 -7.34 4.31
C HIS A 27 9.94 -6.53 4.04
N LEU A 28 10.49 -6.63 2.82
CA LEU A 28 11.64 -5.82 2.42
C LEU A 28 11.32 -4.32 2.49
N LEU A 29 10.15 -3.92 1.99
CA LEU A 29 9.71 -2.53 2.01
C LEU A 29 9.54 -1.99 3.44
N GLN A 30 8.99 -2.80 4.36
CA GLN A 30 8.90 -2.44 5.77
C GLN A 30 10.30 -2.34 6.43
N SER A 31 11.20 -3.29 6.14
CA SER A 31 12.59 -3.26 6.64
C SER A 31 13.32 -2.01 6.18
N LEU A 32 13.25 -1.69 4.89
CA LEU A 32 13.89 -0.50 4.32
C LEU A 32 13.32 0.78 4.90
N THR A 33 12.01 0.85 5.09
CA THR A 33 11.34 1.98 5.75
C THR A 33 11.87 2.21 7.15
N ALA A 34 12.00 1.14 7.95
CA ALA A 34 12.51 1.22 9.31
C ALA A 34 14.00 1.58 9.35
N GLU A 35 14.83 0.95 8.50
CA GLU A 35 16.27 1.17 8.43
C GLU A 35 16.64 2.59 7.95
N LEU A 36 15.86 3.14 7.03
CA LEU A 36 16.03 4.49 6.51
C LEU A 36 15.31 5.55 7.38
N ALA A 37 14.60 5.12 8.43
CA ALA A 37 13.81 5.96 9.31
C ALA A 37 12.89 6.92 8.54
N LEU A 38 12.16 6.39 7.55
CA LEU A 38 11.29 7.20 6.71
C LEU A 38 10.15 7.82 7.54
N PRO A 39 9.79 9.09 7.29
CA PRO A 39 8.72 9.74 8.04
C PRO A 39 7.35 9.16 7.68
N GLU A 40 6.37 9.33 8.57
CA GLU A 40 4.99 8.83 8.41
C GLU A 40 4.27 9.36 7.16
N GLY A 41 4.76 10.45 6.56
CA GLY A 41 4.24 11.04 5.32
C GLY A 41 4.62 10.31 4.03
N VAL A 42 5.46 9.27 4.10
CA VAL A 42 5.95 8.53 2.93
C VAL A 42 4.98 7.44 2.52
N PHE A 43 4.82 7.30 1.21
CA PHE A 43 4.17 6.14 0.61
C PHE A 43 5.22 5.17 0.10
N GLY A 44 5.14 3.92 0.52
CA GLY A 44 5.89 2.79 -0.01
C GLY A 44 4.92 1.82 -0.70
N CYS A 45 5.15 1.54 -1.98
CA CYS A 45 4.30 0.66 -2.76
C CYS A 45 5.08 -0.50 -3.38
N THR A 46 4.41 -1.66 -3.50
CA THR A 46 4.88 -2.76 -4.35
C THR A 46 4.19 -2.70 -5.71
N HIS A 47 4.94 -3.00 -6.76
CA HIS A 47 4.44 -3.06 -8.12
C HIS A 47 4.84 -4.39 -8.77
N LEU A 48 3.88 -5.07 -9.39
CA LEU A 48 4.13 -6.29 -10.14
C LEU A 48 4.44 -5.94 -11.59
N VAL A 49 5.71 -5.97 -11.96
CA VAL A 49 6.14 -5.71 -13.34
C VAL A 49 6.03 -7.02 -14.12
N ARG A 50 5.05 -7.08 -15.03
CA ARG A 50 4.87 -8.19 -15.96
C ARG A 50 5.81 -8.00 -17.14
N GLY A 51 6.80 -8.89 -17.28
CA GLY A 51 7.74 -8.93 -18.40
C GLY A 51 8.19 -10.37 -18.64
N GLU A 52 9.26 -10.56 -19.42
CA GLU A 52 9.82 -11.91 -19.68
C GLU A 52 10.15 -12.67 -18.40
N ARG A 53 10.56 -11.94 -17.35
CA ARG A 53 10.67 -12.42 -15.97
C ARG A 53 9.80 -11.54 -15.08
N PRO A 54 8.64 -12.04 -14.59
CA PRO A 54 7.82 -11.34 -13.61
C PRO A 54 8.66 -11.02 -12.37
N ARG A 55 8.62 -9.76 -11.92
CA ARG A 55 9.36 -9.30 -10.74
C ARG A 55 8.56 -8.26 -9.98
N VAL A 56 8.90 -8.09 -8.70
CA VAL A 56 8.30 -7.09 -7.83
C VAL A 56 9.28 -5.95 -7.63
N VAL A 57 8.86 -4.73 -7.95
CA VAL A 57 9.65 -3.51 -7.70
C VAL A 57 9.01 -2.70 -6.58
N LEU A 58 9.82 -1.91 -5.88
CA LEU A 58 9.36 -1.07 -4.78
C LEU A 58 9.45 0.40 -5.19
N SER A 59 8.39 1.17 -4.95
CA SER A 59 8.41 2.62 -5.12
C SER A 59 8.24 3.34 -3.79
N PHE A 60 8.79 4.55 -3.75
CA PHE A 60 8.72 5.45 -2.62
C PHE A 60 8.31 6.83 -3.12
N THR A 61 7.28 7.41 -2.53
CA THR A 61 6.78 8.76 -2.84
C THR A 61 6.80 9.59 -1.57
N GLY A 62 7.40 10.79 -1.65
CA GLY A 62 7.56 11.67 -0.48
C GLY A 62 8.81 11.39 0.35
N ALA A 63 9.62 10.41 -0.04
CA ALA A 63 10.88 10.11 0.62
C ALA A 63 11.97 11.14 0.27
N SER A 64 12.91 11.39 1.21
CA SER A 64 13.95 12.39 1.03
C SER A 64 15.10 11.92 0.14
N GLU A 65 15.93 12.87 -0.31
CA GLU A 65 17.16 12.55 -1.03
C GLU A 65 18.16 11.74 -0.17
N GLU A 66 18.15 11.89 1.16
CA GLU A 66 18.93 11.01 2.06
C GLU A 66 18.49 9.56 1.94
N ALA A 67 17.17 9.30 1.97
CA ALA A 67 16.64 7.95 1.81
C ALA A 67 17.04 7.34 0.47
N ARG A 68 16.95 8.14 -0.61
CA ARG A 68 17.41 7.75 -1.95
C ARG A 68 18.89 7.36 -1.96
N ARG A 69 19.76 8.18 -1.36
CA ARG A 69 21.19 7.88 -1.22
C ARG A 69 21.44 6.64 -0.37
N GLY A 70 20.66 6.44 0.69
CA GLY A 70 20.73 5.27 1.56
C GLY A 70 20.44 3.95 0.81
N LEU A 71 19.47 3.95 -0.09
CA LEU A 71 19.19 2.81 -0.96
C LEU A 71 20.35 2.53 -1.93
N SER A 72 20.90 3.56 -2.58
CA SER A 72 22.05 3.38 -3.45
C SER A 72 23.28 2.87 -2.69
N ALA A 73 23.53 3.34 -1.48
CA ALA A 73 24.63 2.86 -0.62
C ALA A 73 24.47 1.38 -0.22
N LYS A 74 23.24 0.87 -0.19
CA LYS A 74 22.91 -0.55 0.03
C LYS A 74 23.02 -1.39 -1.24
N GLY A 75 23.31 -0.79 -2.40
CA GLY A 75 23.48 -1.49 -3.67
C GLY A 75 22.23 -1.56 -4.54
N TYR A 76 21.13 -0.88 -4.17
CA TYR A 76 19.94 -0.83 -5.02
C TYR A 76 20.14 0.16 -6.17
N GLU A 77 19.73 -0.24 -7.37
CA GLU A 77 19.59 0.66 -8.50
C GLU A 77 18.33 1.50 -8.32
N VAL A 78 18.50 2.81 -8.17
CA VAL A 78 17.39 3.74 -7.89
C VAL A 78 17.05 4.54 -9.14
N THR A 79 15.80 4.40 -9.60
CA THR A 79 15.28 5.11 -10.76
C THR A 79 14.27 6.18 -10.32
N VAL A 80 14.36 7.38 -10.89
CA VAL A 80 13.44 8.49 -10.59
C VAL A 80 12.07 8.24 -11.25
N GLY A 81 11.01 8.59 -10.54
CA GLY A 81 9.60 8.43 -10.96
C GLY A 81 8.90 7.28 -10.25
N VAL A 82 7.76 6.87 -10.80
CA VAL A 82 7.01 5.67 -10.37
C VAL A 82 7.02 4.64 -11.51
N PRO A 83 7.12 3.34 -11.20
CA PRO A 83 7.22 2.29 -12.22
C PRO A 83 5.88 2.07 -12.94
N ASP A 84 4.76 2.27 -12.24
CA ASP A 84 3.42 2.35 -12.79
C ASP A 84 2.49 3.16 -11.86
N ALA A 85 1.27 3.43 -12.31
CA ALA A 85 0.25 4.19 -11.57
C ALA A 85 -0.65 3.33 -10.67
N ALA A 86 -0.45 2.01 -10.60
CA ALA A 86 -1.34 1.04 -9.97
C ALA A 86 -0.67 0.25 -8.83
N GLY A 87 0.32 0.85 -8.17
CA GLY A 87 1.01 0.25 -7.04
C GLY A 87 0.09 -0.06 -5.86
N ARG A 88 0.44 -1.11 -5.11
CA ARG A 88 -0.21 -1.45 -3.84
C ARG A 88 0.57 -0.87 -2.68
N ALA A 89 -0.06 -0.03 -1.87
CA ALA A 89 0.59 0.60 -0.74
C ALA A 89 0.72 -0.38 0.42
N VAL A 90 1.90 -0.39 1.03
CA VAL A 90 2.24 -1.18 2.23
C VAL A 90 2.63 -0.25 3.37
N VAL A 91 3.30 0.84 3.02
CA VAL A 91 3.66 1.93 3.93
C VAL A 91 2.92 3.16 3.46
N TYR A 92 2.15 3.77 4.34
CA TYR A 92 1.40 5.00 4.06
C TYR A 92 0.95 5.64 5.39
N PRO A 93 0.65 6.94 5.41
CA PRO A 93 0.19 7.63 6.62
C PRO A 93 -1.00 6.91 7.27
N GLY A 94 -0.90 6.65 8.58
CA GLY A 94 -1.97 6.04 9.39
C GLY A 94 -2.07 4.51 9.35
N VAL A 95 -1.27 3.81 8.52
CA VAL A 95 -1.35 2.33 8.42
C VAL A 95 -1.15 1.62 9.75
N ALA A 96 -0.24 2.10 10.60
CA ALA A 96 0.06 1.52 11.90
C ALA A 96 -1.12 1.55 12.88
N GLY A 97 -2.09 2.45 12.66
CA GLY A 97 -3.32 2.55 13.46
C GLY A 97 -4.43 1.59 13.00
N LEU A 98 -4.31 0.98 11.81
CA LEU A 98 -5.37 0.14 11.22
C LEU A 98 -5.28 -1.31 11.71
N THR A 99 -5.43 -1.50 13.02
CA THR A 99 -5.36 -2.82 13.67
C THR A 99 -6.73 -3.30 14.16
N GLY A 100 -6.90 -4.62 14.23
CA GLY A 100 -8.13 -5.23 14.72
C GLY A 100 -9.37 -4.93 13.87
N ALA A 101 -10.37 -4.29 14.47
CA ALA A 101 -11.62 -3.92 13.80
C ALA A 101 -11.87 -2.41 13.94
N VAL A 102 -12.06 -1.75 12.80
CA VAL A 102 -12.33 -0.31 12.69
C VAL A 102 -13.58 -0.10 11.84
N THR A 103 -14.20 1.07 11.92
CA THR A 103 -15.27 1.48 11.00
C THR A 103 -14.69 2.02 9.69
N VAL A 104 -15.49 2.05 8.61
CA VAL A 104 -15.12 2.71 7.35
C VAL A 104 -14.74 4.18 7.60
N ALA A 105 -15.49 4.88 8.45
CA ALA A 105 -15.22 6.27 8.81
C ALA A 105 -13.87 6.45 9.52
N GLU A 106 -13.57 5.62 10.53
CA GLU A 106 -12.28 5.65 11.23
C GLU A 106 -11.11 5.35 10.29
N LEU A 107 -11.30 4.40 9.37
CA LEU A 107 -10.28 4.02 8.40
C LEU A 107 -9.94 5.17 7.45
N VAL A 108 -10.95 5.84 6.86
CA VAL A 108 -10.75 6.95 5.92
C VAL A 108 -10.24 8.21 6.64
N ALA A 109 -10.75 8.50 7.84
CA ALA A 109 -10.31 9.68 8.60
C ALA A 109 -8.92 9.51 9.24
N GLY A 110 -8.54 8.29 9.57
CA GLY A 110 -7.31 7.97 10.30
C GLY A 110 -6.13 7.52 9.43
N SER A 111 -6.32 7.41 8.11
CA SER A 111 -5.26 6.96 7.19
C SER A 111 -5.31 7.70 5.86
N ALA A 112 -4.29 7.48 5.03
CA ALA A 112 -4.24 8.02 3.67
C ALA A 112 -5.19 7.32 2.68
N ILE A 113 -6.05 6.41 3.13
CA ILE A 113 -7.01 5.73 2.25
C ILE A 113 -8.15 6.68 1.92
N ASP A 114 -8.34 6.97 0.63
CA ASP A 114 -9.38 7.88 0.17
C ASP A 114 -10.78 7.26 0.24
N ARG A 115 -10.91 5.98 -0.10
CA ARG A 115 -12.19 5.27 -0.03
C ARG A 115 -12.08 3.76 0.06
N VAL A 116 -13.20 3.12 0.41
CA VAL A 116 -13.37 1.67 0.44
C VAL A 116 -14.30 1.22 -0.69
N ALA A 117 -13.84 0.28 -1.51
CA ALA A 117 -14.64 -0.36 -2.55
C ALA A 117 -15.02 -1.79 -2.13
N VAL A 118 -16.31 -2.12 -2.14
CA VAL A 118 -16.78 -3.46 -1.77
C VAL A 118 -16.89 -4.34 -3.02
N LEU A 119 -16.17 -5.45 -3.05
CA LEU A 119 -16.21 -6.41 -4.16
C LEU A 119 -17.61 -7.00 -4.31
N GLY A 120 -18.18 -6.90 -5.52
CA GLY A 120 -19.52 -7.37 -5.82
C GLY A 120 -20.65 -6.50 -5.28
N GLY A 121 -20.33 -5.38 -4.62
CA GLY A 121 -21.29 -4.36 -4.19
C GLY A 121 -21.46 -3.26 -5.23
N SER A 122 -22.64 -2.65 -5.30
CA SER A 122 -22.95 -1.55 -6.22
C SER A 122 -22.87 -0.17 -5.58
N GLY A 123 -22.35 -0.05 -4.36
CA GLY A 123 -22.29 1.22 -3.63
C GLY A 123 -21.19 1.25 -2.57
N GLU A 124 -20.93 2.46 -2.07
CA GLU A 124 -19.99 2.67 -0.96
C GLU A 124 -20.54 2.04 0.33
N PRO A 125 -19.67 1.44 1.15
CA PRO A 125 -20.09 0.88 2.42
C PRO A 125 -20.52 1.99 3.39
N ALA A 126 -21.43 1.67 4.31
CA ALA A 126 -21.87 2.62 5.31
C ALA A 126 -20.68 3.06 6.19
N PRO A 127 -20.58 4.35 6.59
CA PRO A 127 -19.46 4.83 7.40
C PRO A 127 -19.25 4.06 8.70
N GLU A 128 -20.33 3.55 9.31
CA GLU A 128 -20.33 2.79 10.56
C GLU A 128 -20.06 1.29 10.35
N GLN A 129 -20.02 0.83 9.10
CA GLN A 129 -19.75 -0.57 8.79
C GLN A 129 -18.34 -0.94 9.24
N ARG A 130 -18.23 -2.04 9.98
CA ARG A 130 -16.93 -2.50 10.52
C ARG A 130 -16.13 -3.24 9.45
N ILE A 131 -14.83 -2.93 9.39
CA ILE A 131 -13.80 -3.63 8.65
C ILE A 131 -12.89 -4.32 9.66
N VAL A 132 -12.77 -5.65 9.57
CA VAL A 132 -11.77 -6.42 10.33
C VAL A 132 -10.49 -6.43 9.50
N THR A 133 -9.49 -5.65 9.91
CA THR A 133 -8.29 -5.36 9.12
C THR A 133 -7.32 -6.54 9.04
N ARG A 134 -7.39 -7.45 10.03
CA ARG A 134 -6.40 -8.55 10.21
C ARG A 134 -4.96 -8.05 10.29
N ASP A 135 -4.80 -6.80 10.69
CA ASP A 135 -3.52 -6.07 10.72
C ASP A 135 -2.80 -6.10 9.35
N HIS A 136 -3.58 -6.25 8.27
CA HIS A 136 -3.08 -6.36 6.90
C HIS A 136 -3.99 -5.59 5.93
N VAL A 137 -3.62 -4.34 5.68
CA VAL A 137 -4.39 -3.41 4.84
C VAL A 137 -3.52 -3.00 3.66
N ARG A 138 -3.82 -3.50 2.46
CA ARG A 138 -3.09 -3.23 1.21
C ARG A 138 -3.99 -2.54 0.18
N PRO A 139 -4.21 -1.22 0.31
CA PRO A 139 -4.96 -0.47 -0.69
C PRO A 139 -4.14 -0.30 -1.97
N GLU A 140 -4.81 0.01 -3.07
CA GLU A 140 -4.22 0.14 -4.40
C GLU A 140 -4.48 1.55 -4.94
N TRP A 141 -3.49 2.12 -5.63
CA TRP A 141 -3.67 3.35 -6.38
C TRP A 141 -4.58 3.10 -7.60
N ARG A 142 -5.69 3.83 -7.68
CA ARG A 142 -6.64 3.79 -8.78
C ARG A 142 -7.07 5.21 -9.11
N ASP A 143 -6.79 5.64 -10.34
CA ASP A 143 -7.15 6.98 -10.83
C ASP A 143 -6.70 8.14 -9.92
N GLY A 144 -5.57 7.95 -9.22
CA GLY A 144 -5.00 8.94 -8.29
C GLY A 144 -5.52 8.85 -6.86
N GLU A 145 -6.42 7.92 -6.55
CA GLU A 145 -6.96 7.67 -5.22
C GLU A 145 -6.42 6.36 -4.65
N LEU A 146 -6.15 6.32 -3.36
CA LEU A 146 -5.75 5.13 -2.63
C LEU A 146 -7.00 4.38 -2.18
N VAL A 147 -7.36 3.31 -2.91
CA VAL A 147 -8.61 2.58 -2.72
C VAL A 147 -8.37 1.26 -2.02
N LEU A 148 -9.01 1.06 -0.85
CA LEU A 148 -9.04 -0.24 -0.21
C LEU A 148 -10.17 -1.10 -0.79
N THR A 149 -9.82 -2.20 -1.45
CA THR A 149 -10.82 -3.20 -1.84
C THR A 149 -11.12 -4.11 -0.64
N ALA A 150 -12.39 -4.23 -0.27
CA ALA A 150 -12.88 -5.10 0.79
C ALA A 150 -13.94 -6.07 0.26
N MET A 151 -14.16 -7.18 0.97
CA MET A 151 -15.21 -8.15 0.67
C MET A 151 -16.14 -8.33 1.88
N PRO A 152 -17.44 -8.64 1.68
CA PRO A 152 -18.32 -9.00 2.78
C PRO A 152 -17.86 -10.29 3.49
N ALA A 153 -18.04 -10.33 4.81
CA ALA A 153 -17.80 -11.51 5.63
C ALA A 153 -18.96 -11.77 6.61
N ALA A 154 -18.96 -12.94 7.24
CA ALA A 154 -19.97 -13.33 8.20
C ALA A 154 -20.11 -12.29 9.34
N GLY A 155 -21.34 -12.04 9.77
CA GLY A 155 -21.63 -11.06 10.83
C GLY A 155 -21.76 -9.61 10.34
N GLY A 156 -21.94 -9.39 9.03
CA GLY A 156 -22.19 -8.06 8.45
C GLY A 156 -20.97 -7.16 8.43
N VAL A 157 -19.78 -7.72 8.64
CA VAL A 157 -18.50 -7.00 8.60
C VAL A 157 -17.88 -7.10 7.22
N LEU A 158 -16.97 -6.19 6.95
CA LEU A 158 -16.08 -6.21 5.80
C LEU A 158 -14.71 -6.73 6.22
N VAL A 159 -13.97 -7.24 5.26
CA VAL A 159 -12.57 -7.63 5.42
C VAL A 159 -11.78 -7.20 4.20
N PRO A 160 -10.49 -6.79 4.33
CA PRO A 160 -9.64 -6.53 3.18
C PRO A 160 -9.64 -7.70 2.19
N PHE A 161 -9.61 -7.38 0.90
CA PHE A 161 -9.60 -8.37 -0.18
C PHE A 161 -8.31 -9.20 -0.16
N GLU A 162 -7.18 -8.53 0.01
CA GLU A 162 -5.87 -9.16 0.17
C GLU A 162 -5.81 -9.88 1.51
N VAL A 163 -5.36 -11.13 1.46
CA VAL A 163 -5.05 -11.92 2.64
C VAL A 163 -3.53 -12.06 2.72
N PRO A 164 -2.93 -11.95 3.92
CA PRO A 164 -1.48 -12.03 4.06
C PRO A 164 -0.98 -13.40 3.57
N ASP A 165 -1.62 -14.48 4.00
CA ASP A 165 -1.31 -15.86 3.60
C ASP A 165 -2.45 -16.39 2.74
N PRO A 166 -2.48 -16.14 1.42
CA PRO A 166 -3.43 -16.83 0.57
C PRO A 166 -3.10 -18.32 0.66
N THR A 167 -4.03 -19.10 1.19
CA THR A 167 -3.98 -20.56 1.01
C THR A 167 -3.86 -20.79 -0.49
N PRO A 168 -2.85 -21.50 -1.00
CA PRO A 168 -2.71 -21.73 -2.43
C PRO A 168 -3.91 -22.57 -2.89
N CYS A 169 -4.93 -21.89 -3.40
CA CYS A 169 -6.17 -22.53 -3.83
C CYS A 169 -6.16 -22.80 -5.34
N CYS A 170 -5.00 -22.96 -5.96
CA CYS A 170 -4.82 -23.32 -7.37
C CYS A 170 -3.40 -23.87 -7.58
N ALA A 171 -3.14 -25.09 -7.14
CA ALA A 171 -1.98 -25.88 -7.55
C ALA A 171 -2.40 -27.31 -7.89
N ASP A 172 -3.50 -27.47 -8.65
CA ASP A 172 -3.94 -28.73 -9.26
C ASP A 172 -5.05 -28.44 -10.31
N HIS A 173 -4.67 -28.01 -11.51
CA HIS A 173 -5.54 -28.07 -12.71
C HIS A 173 -4.70 -28.32 -13.96
#